data_AF-A0A813ALP3-F1
#
_entry.id   AF-A0A813ALP3-F1
#
_cell.length_a   1.000
_cell.length_b   1.000
_cell.length_c   1.000
_cell.angle_alpha   90.00
_cell.angle_beta   90.00
_cell.angle_gamma   90.00
#
_symmetry.space_group_name_H-M   'P 1'
#
loop_
_entity.id
_entity.type
_entity.pdbx_description
1 polymer ?
#
loop_
_entity_poly.entity_id
_entity_poly.type
_entity_poly.pdbx_seq_one_letter_code
_entity_poly.pdbx_strand_id
1 'polypeptide(L)'
;MPPLAVLGKHQSRWNYITVEDVLEVAGKFDQHRIPLDFIWLDLEHTNQKRYFTWDPDHFPREGVRRMLDELNRTQRKLVTIIDPHLFAGDADYAVAARMKGQGFLVKRPGNSSSPAQDFEGFCWPGPSNYPDFCDPRMRREWAKLFDFSSYPGWPAEIYTWNDMNEPSVFDGPEISLPRDTLHRCHEDEYSIEHREVHNLYGFYVHEASTQ
;
A
#
# COMPACT_ATOMS: atom_id res chain seq x y z
N MET A 1 -3.34 -14.23 -16.64
CA MET A 1 -2.22 -13.91 -17.56
C MET A 1 -1.86 -12.44 -17.36
N PRO A 2 -0.58 -12.07 -17.31
CA PRO A 2 -0.18 -10.68 -17.12
C PRO A 2 -0.61 -9.81 -18.33
N PRO A 3 -1.04 -8.55 -18.13
CA PRO A 3 -1.23 -7.60 -19.22
C PRO A 3 0.07 -7.40 -20.01
N LEU A 4 0.01 -7.32 -21.34
CA LEU A 4 1.22 -7.24 -22.17
C LEU A 4 2.16 -6.09 -21.77
N ALA A 5 1.60 -4.95 -21.36
CA ALA A 5 2.35 -3.77 -20.97
C ALA A 5 3.36 -4.06 -19.83
N VAL A 6 3.06 -4.98 -18.90
CA VAL A 6 3.96 -5.25 -17.76
C VAL A 6 5.28 -5.94 -18.17
N LEU A 7 5.41 -6.34 -19.43
CA LEU A 7 6.66 -6.83 -20.02
C LEU A 7 7.49 -5.69 -20.66
N GLY A 8 6.92 -4.48 -20.73
CA GLY A 8 7.52 -3.29 -21.31
C GLY A 8 8.56 -2.64 -20.39
N LYS A 9 8.91 -1.38 -20.67
CA LYS A 9 9.89 -0.66 -19.84
C LYS A 9 9.21 0.01 -18.64
N HIS A 10 9.74 -0.27 -17.45
CA HIS A 10 9.37 0.35 -16.19
C HIS A 10 10.47 1.34 -15.77
N GLN A 11 10.09 2.59 -15.49
CA GLN A 11 10.98 3.61 -14.93
C GLN A 11 10.56 3.92 -13.49
N SER A 12 11.49 3.74 -12.56
CA SER A 12 11.28 4.00 -11.14
C SER A 12 12.51 4.65 -10.50
N ARG A 13 12.29 5.32 -9.38
CA ARG A 13 13.29 5.71 -8.37
C ARG A 13 12.56 6.09 -7.09
N TRP A 14 13.28 6.08 -5.97
CA TRP A 14 12.88 6.78 -4.75
C TRP A 14 13.43 8.21 -4.76
N ASN A 15 12.65 9.28 -4.96
CA ASN A 15 11.29 9.38 -5.50
C ASN A 15 11.28 10.32 -6.72
N TYR A 16 10.29 10.19 -7.59
CA TYR A 16 9.79 11.37 -8.31
C TYR A 16 8.91 12.18 -7.36
N ILE A 17 9.21 13.47 -7.22
CA ILE A 17 8.73 14.25 -6.07
C ILE A 17 7.48 15.05 -6.40
N THR A 18 7.24 15.42 -7.66
CA THR A 18 6.05 16.19 -8.07
C THR A 18 5.41 15.66 -9.34
N VAL A 19 4.20 16.13 -9.63
CA VAL A 19 3.55 15.91 -10.94
C VAL A 19 4.45 16.34 -12.11
N GLU A 20 5.10 17.50 -11.99
CA GLU A 20 5.98 18.04 -13.02
C GLU A 20 7.19 17.14 -13.27
N ASP A 21 7.78 16.56 -12.23
CA ASP A 21 8.91 15.63 -12.32
C ASP A 21 8.53 14.38 -13.13
N VAL A 22 7.37 13.79 -12.83
CA VAL A 22 6.83 12.63 -13.57
C VAL A 22 6.62 12.97 -15.06
N LEU A 23 5.99 14.11 -15.34
CA LEU A 23 5.70 14.53 -16.72
C LEU A 23 6.98 14.89 -17.50
N GLU A 24 7.95 15.53 -16.85
CA GLU A 24 9.25 15.85 -17.46
C GLU A 24 9.99 14.56 -17.83
N VAL A 25 10.04 13.59 -16.93
CA VAL A 25 10.69 12.30 -17.19
C VAL A 25 9.99 11.59 -18.35
N ALA A 26 8.67 11.46 -18.32
CA ALA A 26 7.91 10.83 -19.40
C ALA A 26 8.15 11.52 -20.75
N GLY A 27 8.14 12.86 -20.78
CA GLY A 27 8.43 13.64 -21.99
C GLY A 27 9.87 13.48 -22.50
N LYS A 28 10.85 13.31 -21.61
CA LYS A 28 12.25 13.02 -21.99
C LYS A 28 12.40 11.66 -22.68
N PHE A 29 11.64 10.65 -22.28
CA PHE A 29 11.61 9.36 -23.00
C PHE A 29 11.17 9.55 -24.46
N ASP A 30 10.13 10.36 -24.71
CA ASP A 30 9.70 10.71 -26.06
C ASP A 30 10.78 11.48 -26.82
N GLN A 31 11.34 12.53 -26.19
CA GLN A 31 12.39 13.36 -26.78
C GLN A 31 13.60 12.53 -27.24
N HIS A 32 14.00 11.55 -26.43
CA HIS A 32 15.15 10.69 -26.70
C HIS A 32 14.79 9.40 -27.47
N ARG A 33 13.53 9.22 -27.88
CA ARG A 33 13.03 8.04 -28.61
C ARG A 33 13.31 6.73 -27.87
N ILE A 34 13.15 6.75 -26.55
CA ILE A 34 13.28 5.56 -25.70
C ILE A 34 11.86 5.13 -25.31
N PRO A 35 11.44 3.88 -25.58
CA PRO A 35 10.10 3.42 -25.21
C PRO A 35 9.95 3.36 -23.68
N LEU A 36 8.76 3.68 -23.19
CA LEU A 36 8.39 3.63 -21.77
C LEU A 36 6.91 3.24 -21.64
N ASP A 37 6.63 2.24 -20.79
CA ASP A 37 5.28 1.76 -20.53
C ASP A 37 4.78 2.19 -19.14
N PHE A 38 5.65 2.16 -18.12
CA PHE A 38 5.30 2.47 -16.74
C PHE A 38 6.23 3.49 -16.11
N ILE A 39 5.66 4.47 -15.42
CA ILE A 39 6.38 5.29 -14.45
C ILE A 39 5.88 4.96 -13.04
N TRP A 40 6.79 4.95 -12.06
CA TRP A 40 6.52 4.47 -10.71
C TRP A 40 6.65 5.61 -9.70
N LEU A 41 5.72 5.64 -8.75
CA LEU A 41 5.74 6.53 -7.61
C LEU A 41 5.95 5.72 -6.33
N ASP A 42 7.12 5.95 -5.75
CA ASP A 42 7.52 5.44 -4.44
C ASP A 42 6.94 6.36 -3.33
N LEU A 43 7.24 6.11 -2.06
CA LEU A 43 6.55 6.55 -0.84
C LEU A 43 6.25 8.05 -0.76
N GLU A 44 7.10 8.91 -1.32
CA GLU A 44 6.97 10.37 -1.20
C GLU A 44 5.77 10.96 -1.97
N HIS A 45 5.08 10.18 -2.80
CA HIS A 45 3.84 10.65 -3.44
C HIS A 45 2.64 10.73 -2.46
N THR A 46 2.74 10.05 -1.32
CA THR A 46 1.66 9.94 -0.33
C THR A 46 1.66 11.11 0.66
N ASN A 47 0.51 11.42 1.26
CA ASN A 47 0.44 12.44 2.31
C ASN A 47 1.04 11.92 3.62
N GLN A 48 2.32 12.23 3.84
CA GLN A 48 3.12 11.78 5.00
C GLN A 48 3.04 10.25 5.21
N LYS A 49 3.25 9.47 4.14
CA LYS A 49 3.33 7.99 4.20
C LYS A 49 2.00 7.32 4.57
N ARG A 50 0.88 8.02 4.37
CA ARG A 50 -0.47 7.46 4.43
C ARG A 50 -0.84 6.89 3.07
N TYR A 51 -0.87 5.58 2.93
CA TYR A 51 -1.29 4.92 1.68
C TYR A 51 -2.73 5.27 1.29
N PHE A 52 -3.04 5.17 -0.01
CA PHE A 52 -4.31 5.62 -0.61
C PHE A 52 -4.56 7.13 -0.48
N THR A 53 -3.50 7.92 -0.33
CA THR A 53 -3.56 9.39 -0.32
C THR A 53 -2.49 9.96 -1.24
N TRP A 54 -2.61 11.25 -1.54
CA TRP A 54 -1.64 12.00 -2.33
C TRP A 54 -1.15 13.19 -1.51
N ASP A 55 0.14 13.47 -1.56
CA ASP A 55 0.71 14.67 -0.94
C ASP A 55 0.06 15.92 -1.57
N PRO A 56 -0.63 16.77 -0.79
CA PRO A 56 -1.42 17.86 -1.35
C PRO A 56 -0.56 18.99 -1.95
N ASP A 57 0.70 19.11 -1.53
CA ASP A 57 1.60 20.18 -1.96
C ASP A 57 2.30 19.79 -3.28
N HIS A 58 2.69 18.53 -3.41
CA HIS A 58 3.46 18.03 -4.55
C HIS A 58 2.64 17.25 -5.58
N PHE A 59 1.53 16.65 -5.14
CA PHE A 59 0.57 15.90 -5.94
C PHE A 59 -0.87 16.39 -5.69
N PRO A 60 -1.17 17.68 -5.92
CA PRO A 60 -2.51 18.21 -5.76
C PRO A 60 -3.48 17.50 -6.73
N ARG A 61 -4.74 17.37 -6.32
CA ARG A 61 -5.77 16.60 -7.06
C ARG A 61 -5.86 16.95 -8.56
N GLU A 62 -5.85 18.24 -8.90
CA GLU A 62 -5.89 18.67 -10.31
C GLU A 62 -4.60 18.33 -11.06
N GLY A 63 -3.45 18.42 -10.37
CA GLY A 63 -2.15 18.01 -10.89
C GLY A 63 -2.10 16.51 -11.16
N VAL A 64 -2.54 15.67 -10.22
CA VAL A 64 -2.60 14.21 -10.40
C VAL A 64 -3.52 13.85 -11.55
N ARG A 65 -4.69 14.49 -11.66
CA ARG A 65 -5.58 14.28 -12.80
C ARG A 65 -4.89 14.60 -14.13
N ARG A 66 -4.24 15.76 -14.24
CA ARG A 66 -3.48 16.16 -15.44
C ARG A 66 -2.36 15.16 -15.75
N MET A 67 -1.63 14.71 -14.72
CA MET A 67 -0.57 13.71 -14.86
C MET A 67 -1.09 12.43 -15.49
N LEU A 68 -2.18 11.90 -14.94
CA LEU A 68 -2.78 10.67 -15.41
C LEU A 68 -3.37 10.83 -16.82
N ASP A 69 -4.04 11.95 -17.12
CA ASP A 69 -4.56 12.23 -18.46
C ASP A 69 -3.44 12.21 -19.52
N GLU A 70 -2.29 12.80 -19.21
CA GLU A 70 -1.13 12.85 -20.11
C GLU A 70 -0.45 11.48 -20.26
N LEU A 71 -0.32 10.70 -19.18
CA LEU A 71 0.18 9.33 -19.24
C LEU A 71 -0.74 8.46 -20.12
N ASN A 72 -2.06 8.54 -19.93
CA ASN A 72 -3.02 7.80 -20.76
C ASN A 72 -2.98 8.23 -22.23
N ARG A 73 -2.91 9.54 -22.50
CA ARG A 73 -2.79 10.09 -23.85
C ARG A 73 -1.55 9.54 -24.58
N THR A 74 -0.48 9.26 -23.83
CA THR A 74 0.76 8.67 -24.33
C THR A 74 0.83 7.15 -24.15
N GLN A 75 -0.30 6.51 -23.83
CA GLN A 75 -0.47 5.07 -23.60
C GLN A 75 0.39 4.47 -22.48
N ARG A 76 0.88 5.32 -21.57
CA ARG A 76 1.66 4.96 -20.39
C ARG A 76 0.76 4.73 -19.18
N LYS A 77 1.28 3.98 -18.23
CA LYS A 77 0.61 3.62 -16.98
C LYS A 77 1.40 4.13 -15.79
N LEU A 78 0.72 4.28 -14.66
CA LEU A 78 1.32 4.64 -13.39
C LEU A 78 1.33 3.43 -12.47
N VAL A 79 2.41 3.24 -11.71
CA VAL A 79 2.44 2.34 -10.55
C VAL A 79 2.60 3.19 -9.29
N THR A 80 1.77 2.96 -8.27
CA THR A 80 1.92 3.59 -6.95
C THR A 80 2.21 2.54 -5.89
N ILE A 81 3.16 2.83 -5.00
CA ILE A 81 3.47 1.97 -3.85
C ILE A 81 2.35 2.01 -2.80
N ILE A 82 1.99 0.84 -2.27
CA ILE A 82 1.02 0.63 -1.19
C ILE A 82 1.52 -0.52 -0.31
N ASP A 83 2.01 -0.20 0.90
CA ASP A 83 2.60 -1.16 1.82
C ASP A 83 1.63 -1.56 2.96
N PRO A 84 1.85 -2.69 3.65
CA PRO A 84 0.92 -3.23 4.64
C PRO A 84 1.18 -2.71 6.06
N HIS A 85 1.53 -1.43 6.21
CA HIS A 85 1.67 -0.77 7.51
C HIS A 85 0.94 0.58 7.50
N LEU A 86 0.06 0.82 8.46
CA LEU A 86 -0.81 2.00 8.50
C LEU A 86 -0.43 2.89 9.67
N PHE A 87 -0.25 4.19 9.43
CA PHE A 87 0.03 5.16 10.49
C PHE A 87 -0.98 5.04 11.65
N ALA A 88 -0.49 4.83 12.87
CA ALA A 88 -1.31 4.60 14.06
C ALA A 88 -1.62 5.89 14.84
N GLY A 89 -0.95 7.02 14.51
CA GLY A 89 -0.97 8.22 15.33
C GLY A 89 -2.16 9.17 15.13
N ASP A 90 -3.11 8.88 14.23
CA ASP A 90 -4.17 9.81 13.85
C ASP A 90 -5.48 9.11 13.46
N ALA A 91 -6.59 9.59 14.00
CA ALA A 91 -7.94 9.10 13.71
C ALA A 91 -8.48 9.62 12.35
N ASP A 92 -7.94 10.71 11.82
CA ASP A 92 -8.37 11.30 10.55
C ASP A 92 -7.86 10.51 9.33
N TYR A 93 -6.93 9.56 9.54
CA TYR A 93 -6.53 8.63 8.49
C TYR A 93 -7.59 7.54 8.28
N ALA A 94 -8.53 7.81 7.36
CA ALA A 94 -9.72 7.00 7.12
C ALA A 94 -9.44 5.50 6.91
N VAL A 95 -8.34 5.13 6.24
CA VAL A 95 -7.97 3.72 6.02
C VAL A 95 -7.59 3.05 7.33
N ALA A 96 -6.69 3.65 8.11
CA ALA A 96 -6.32 3.13 9.43
C ALA A 96 -7.52 3.04 10.37
N ALA A 97 -8.33 4.10 10.43
CA ALA A 97 -9.55 4.15 11.24
C ALA A 97 -10.53 3.03 10.86
N ARG A 98 -10.70 2.77 9.55
CA ARG A 98 -11.56 1.68 9.05
C ARG A 98 -11.04 0.31 9.43
N MET A 99 -9.75 0.03 9.25
CA MET A 99 -9.15 -1.27 9.58
C MET A 99 -9.20 -1.54 11.09
N LYS A 100 -8.91 -0.50 11.89
CA LYS A 100 -9.01 -0.57 13.36
C LYS A 100 -10.45 -0.77 13.82
N GLY A 101 -11.39 0.03 13.32
CA GLY A 101 -12.80 -0.02 13.71
C GLY A 101 -13.50 -1.34 13.39
N GLN A 102 -13.05 -2.05 12.36
CA GLN A 102 -13.53 -3.39 12.01
C GLN A 102 -12.74 -4.53 12.68
N GLY A 103 -11.72 -4.19 13.48
CA GLY A 103 -10.90 -5.17 14.18
C GLY A 103 -10.12 -6.07 13.22
N PHE A 104 -9.51 -5.48 12.18
CA PHE A 104 -8.69 -6.16 11.17
C PHE A 104 -7.19 -5.96 11.35
N LEU A 105 -6.72 -5.64 12.55
CA LEU A 105 -5.30 -5.43 12.83
C LEU A 105 -4.71 -6.65 13.53
N VAL A 106 -3.47 -7.00 13.19
CA VAL A 106 -2.66 -7.99 13.92
C VAL A 106 -2.66 -7.62 15.41
N LYS A 107 -2.72 -8.62 16.29
CA LYS A 107 -2.79 -8.39 17.74
C LYS A 107 -1.49 -8.74 18.45
N ARG A 108 -1.14 -7.97 19.47
CA ARG A 108 -0.21 -8.42 20.52
C ARG A 108 -0.98 -9.33 21.50
N PRO A 109 -0.41 -10.47 21.92
CA PRO A 109 -1.07 -11.33 22.89
C PRO A 109 -1.33 -10.59 24.20
N GLY A 110 -2.49 -10.86 24.79
CA GLY A 110 -2.83 -10.41 26.14
C GLY A 110 -2.16 -11.26 27.21
N ASN A 111 -2.52 -11.02 28.46
CA ASN A 111 -2.17 -11.87 29.60
C ASN A 111 -3.41 -12.10 30.48
N SER A 112 -3.26 -12.80 31.61
CA SER A 112 -4.36 -13.09 32.53
C SER A 112 -5.13 -11.86 33.03
N SER A 113 -4.53 -10.67 32.93
CA SER A 113 -5.04 -9.42 33.45
C SER A 113 -5.28 -8.36 32.37
N SER A 114 -5.05 -8.67 31.09
CA SER A 114 -5.20 -7.72 29.99
C SER A 114 -5.53 -8.45 28.68
N PRO A 115 -6.60 -8.06 27.95
CA PRO A 115 -6.92 -8.69 26.68
C PRO A 115 -5.86 -8.39 25.61
N ALA A 116 -5.88 -9.15 24.52
CA ALA A 116 -5.08 -8.86 23.33
C ALA A 116 -5.41 -7.46 22.79
N GLN A 117 -4.39 -6.76 22.28
CA GLN A 117 -4.51 -5.39 21.78
C GLN A 117 -3.97 -5.30 20.36
N ASP A 118 -4.32 -4.24 19.62
CA ASP A 118 -3.71 -3.98 18.31
C ASP A 118 -2.19 -3.93 18.45
N PHE A 119 -1.48 -4.64 17.57
CA PHE A 119 -0.04 -4.54 17.48
C PHE A 119 0.32 -3.18 16.88
N GLU A 120 1.27 -2.50 17.53
CA GLU A 120 1.89 -1.27 17.05
C GLU A 120 3.42 -1.47 17.06
N GLY A 121 4.04 -1.07 15.96
CA GLY A 121 5.50 -0.98 15.79
C GLY A 121 5.85 0.27 14.98
N PHE A 122 7.07 0.35 14.48
CA PHE A 122 7.54 1.48 13.67
C PHE A 122 7.82 1.06 12.22
N CYS A 123 7.42 1.90 11.27
CA CYS A 123 7.84 1.82 9.88
C CYS A 123 7.90 3.23 9.26
N TRP A 124 7.77 3.37 7.94
CA TRP A 124 7.91 4.65 7.22
C TRP A 124 7.09 5.83 7.78
N PRO A 125 5.81 5.66 8.17
CA PRO A 125 5.04 6.77 8.74
C PRO A 125 5.30 7.00 10.25
N GLY A 126 6.24 6.27 10.86
CA GLY A 126 6.44 6.25 12.31
C GLY A 126 5.60 5.15 12.98
N PRO A 127 4.93 5.43 14.12
CA PRO A 127 4.04 4.47 14.77
C PRO A 127 3.01 3.91 13.78
N SER A 128 2.94 2.59 13.67
CA SER A 128 2.21 1.89 12.62
C SER A 128 1.48 0.65 13.14
N ASN A 129 0.25 0.46 12.70
CA ASN A 129 -0.49 -0.78 12.85
C ASN A 129 -0.38 -1.63 11.58
N TYR A 130 -0.48 -2.94 11.74
CA TYR A 130 -0.34 -3.90 10.64
C TYR A 130 -1.68 -4.57 10.41
N PRO A 131 -2.29 -4.44 9.22
CA PRO A 131 -3.53 -5.14 8.95
C PRO A 131 -3.32 -6.66 8.89
N ASP A 132 -4.27 -7.42 9.40
CA ASP A 132 -4.18 -8.87 9.44
C ASP A 132 -4.64 -9.48 8.11
N PHE A 133 -3.72 -9.54 7.15
CA PHE A 133 -3.98 -10.13 5.83
C PHE A 133 -4.29 -11.64 5.88
N CYS A 134 -4.04 -12.32 7.01
CA CYS A 134 -4.50 -13.69 7.17
C CYS A 134 -6.03 -13.79 7.17
N ASP A 135 -6.72 -12.75 7.65
CA ASP A 135 -8.18 -12.68 7.68
C ASP A 135 -8.76 -12.44 6.28
N PRO A 136 -9.54 -13.38 5.71
CA PRO A 136 -10.14 -13.20 4.38
C PRO A 136 -11.13 -12.02 4.31
N ARG A 137 -11.72 -11.58 5.43
CA ARG A 137 -12.55 -10.37 5.49
C ARG A 137 -11.70 -9.11 5.35
N MET A 138 -10.55 -9.07 6.03
CA MET A 138 -9.60 -7.96 5.91
C MET A 138 -9.15 -7.83 4.44
N ARG A 139 -8.78 -8.94 3.78
CA ARG A 139 -8.39 -8.94 2.37
C ARG A 139 -9.47 -8.38 1.44
N ARG A 140 -10.74 -8.78 1.64
CA ARG A 140 -11.87 -8.23 0.87
C ARG A 140 -12.09 -6.75 1.14
N GLU A 141 -11.86 -6.29 2.37
CA GLU A 141 -11.99 -4.88 2.72
C GLU A 141 -10.84 -4.03 2.19
N TRP A 142 -9.64 -4.60 2.09
CA TRP A 142 -8.49 -4.01 1.42
C TRP A 142 -8.70 -3.87 -0.08
N ALA A 143 -9.18 -4.93 -0.74
CA ALA A 143 -9.45 -4.94 -2.18
C ALA A 143 -10.39 -3.80 -2.61
N LYS A 144 -11.40 -3.48 -1.78
CA LYS A 144 -12.32 -2.35 -2.01
C LYS A 144 -11.64 -0.99 -2.06
N LEU A 145 -10.43 -0.84 -1.51
CA LEU A 145 -9.69 0.43 -1.56
C LEU A 145 -9.09 0.70 -2.95
N PHE A 146 -8.99 -0.32 -3.79
CA PHE A 146 -8.51 -0.21 -5.18
C PHE A 146 -9.64 0.04 -6.18
N ASP A 147 -10.90 0.08 -5.73
CA ASP A 147 -12.02 0.49 -6.57
C ASP A 147 -12.05 2.01 -6.74
N PHE A 148 -11.34 2.50 -7.75
CA PHE A 148 -11.35 3.92 -8.13
C PHE A 148 -12.56 4.28 -9.00
N SER A 149 -13.42 3.33 -9.37
CA SER A 149 -14.57 3.61 -10.25
C SER A 149 -15.61 4.54 -9.60
N SER A 150 -15.65 4.57 -8.27
CA SER A 150 -16.48 5.52 -7.51
C SER A 150 -15.89 6.93 -7.42
N TYR A 151 -14.70 7.20 -7.99
CA TYR A 151 -14.09 8.52 -8.06
C TYR A 151 -14.31 9.15 -9.45
N PRO A 152 -15.27 10.07 -9.63
CA PRO A 152 -15.57 10.66 -10.92
C PRO A 152 -14.35 11.41 -11.49
N GLY A 153 -13.90 10.99 -12.68
CA GLY A 153 -12.85 11.66 -13.44
C GLY A 153 -11.42 11.17 -13.17
N TRP A 154 -11.24 10.02 -12.50
CA TRP A 154 -9.96 9.33 -12.43
C TRP A 154 -9.87 8.28 -13.54
N PRO A 155 -8.80 8.27 -14.35
CA PRO A 155 -8.64 7.24 -15.36
C PRO A 155 -8.20 5.90 -14.73
N ALA A 156 -8.63 4.81 -15.36
CA ALA A 156 -8.63 3.46 -14.81
C ALA A 156 -7.27 2.71 -14.88
N GLU A 157 -6.15 3.36 -15.22
CA GLU A 157 -4.86 2.68 -15.47
C GLU A 157 -3.78 3.01 -14.43
N ILE A 158 -4.12 2.90 -13.15
CA ILE A 158 -3.16 2.88 -12.03
C ILE A 158 -2.97 1.43 -11.60
N TYR A 159 -1.72 1.00 -11.50
CA TYR A 159 -1.30 -0.29 -10.98
C TYR A 159 -0.65 -0.09 -9.61
N THR A 160 -0.46 -1.19 -8.88
CA THR A 160 0.04 -1.15 -7.51
C THR A 160 1.35 -1.92 -7.37
N TRP A 161 2.23 -1.37 -6.54
CA TRP A 161 3.41 -2.04 -6.02
C TRP A 161 3.20 -2.29 -4.52
N ASN A 162 3.28 -3.54 -4.07
CA ASN A 162 3.39 -3.85 -2.65
C ASN A 162 4.87 -4.02 -2.29
N ASP A 163 5.35 -3.25 -1.32
CA ASP A 163 6.65 -3.43 -0.68
C ASP A 163 6.49 -3.70 0.82
N MET A 164 7.60 -3.96 1.51
CA MET A 164 7.69 -4.05 2.97
C MET A 164 6.74 -5.10 3.57
N ASN A 165 6.38 -6.12 2.79
CA ASN A 165 5.30 -7.07 3.07
C ASN A 165 5.77 -8.41 3.63
N GLU A 166 7.00 -8.48 4.16
CA GLU A 166 7.49 -9.63 4.92
C GLU A 166 6.61 -10.02 6.12
N PRO A 167 6.06 -9.12 6.97
CA PRO A 167 6.10 -7.64 6.98
C PRO A 167 7.34 -7.05 7.63
N SER A 168 7.82 -5.93 7.09
CA SER A 168 8.91 -5.17 7.69
C SER A 168 8.44 -4.32 8.87
N VAL A 169 9.07 -4.49 10.03
CA VAL A 169 8.81 -3.74 11.27
C VAL A 169 10.16 -3.24 11.80
N PHE A 170 10.43 -1.93 11.73
CA PHE A 170 11.78 -1.38 11.97
C PHE A 170 12.31 -1.61 13.38
N ASP A 171 11.42 -1.63 14.37
CA ASP A 171 11.73 -1.88 15.79
C ASP A 171 11.41 -3.32 16.22
N GLY A 172 11.03 -4.18 15.28
CA GLY A 172 10.71 -5.59 15.52
C GLY A 172 11.94 -6.50 15.50
N PRO A 173 11.84 -7.72 16.07
CA PRO A 173 12.91 -8.72 15.97
C PRO A 173 13.15 -9.07 14.50
N GLU A 174 14.41 -9.09 14.08
CA GLU A 174 14.80 -9.42 12.70
C GLU A 174 14.13 -8.50 11.65
N ILE A 175 13.74 -7.27 12.04
CA ILE A 175 13.00 -6.30 11.23
C ILE A 175 11.63 -6.86 10.81
N SER A 176 10.96 -7.63 11.68
CA SER A 176 9.63 -8.18 11.40
C SER A 176 8.75 -8.29 12.65
N LEU A 177 7.52 -8.80 12.48
CA LEU A 177 6.58 -8.99 13.58
C LEU A 177 7.14 -9.99 14.62
N PRO A 178 6.93 -9.75 15.93
CA PRO A 178 7.20 -10.76 16.94
C PRO A 178 6.45 -12.07 16.68
N ARG A 179 7.12 -13.20 16.95
CA ARG A 179 6.60 -14.54 16.62
C ARG A 179 5.29 -14.89 17.31
N ASP A 180 4.98 -14.25 18.45
CA ASP A 180 3.81 -14.48 19.29
C ASP A 180 2.65 -13.51 18.99
N THR A 181 2.78 -12.60 18.01
CA THR A 181 1.62 -11.80 17.57
C THR A 181 0.55 -12.71 16.97
N LEU A 182 -0.71 -12.36 17.21
CA LEU A 182 -1.85 -13.19 16.89
C LEU A 182 -2.55 -12.71 15.61
N HIS A 183 -2.95 -13.68 14.81
CA HIS A 183 -3.68 -13.56 13.56
C HIS A 183 -5.01 -14.32 13.64
N ARG A 184 -5.96 -13.88 12.83
CA ARG A 184 -7.29 -14.47 12.61
C ARG A 184 -7.38 -15.00 11.18
N CYS A 185 -6.77 -16.17 10.94
CA CYS A 185 -6.70 -16.78 9.60
C CYS A 185 -7.96 -17.55 9.21
N HIS A 186 -8.53 -18.24 10.19
CA HIS A 186 -9.74 -19.05 10.08
C HIS A 186 -10.54 -18.80 11.36
N GLU A 187 -11.88 -18.81 11.27
CA GLU A 187 -12.77 -18.54 12.42
C GLU A 187 -12.78 -17.06 12.86
N ASP A 188 -13.58 -16.73 13.88
CA ASP A 188 -13.80 -15.36 14.36
C ASP A 188 -12.83 -14.93 15.48
N GLU A 189 -11.79 -15.73 15.75
CA GLU A 189 -10.88 -15.56 16.90
C GLU A 189 -9.42 -15.34 16.48
N TYR A 190 -8.68 -14.59 17.30
CA TYR A 190 -7.23 -14.40 17.15
C TYR A 190 -6.48 -15.55 17.84
N SER A 191 -6.24 -16.63 17.11
CA SER A 191 -5.72 -17.90 17.65
C SER A 191 -4.42 -18.39 17.01
N ILE A 192 -4.01 -17.81 15.87
CA ILE A 192 -2.85 -18.27 15.12
C ILE A 192 -1.67 -17.36 15.39
N GLU A 193 -0.52 -17.91 15.80
CA GLU A 193 0.68 -17.12 16.03
C GLU A 193 1.38 -16.77 14.72
N HIS A 194 2.05 -15.61 14.68
CA HIS A 194 2.79 -15.15 13.50
C HIS A 194 3.84 -16.16 13.03
N ARG A 195 4.45 -16.92 13.96
CA ARG A 195 5.40 -17.99 13.60
C ARG A 195 4.83 -19.04 12.65
N GLU A 196 3.52 -19.23 12.63
CA GLU A 196 2.84 -20.24 11.82
C GLU A 196 2.54 -19.72 10.41
N VAL A 197 2.42 -18.39 10.25
CA VAL A 197 1.92 -17.75 9.03
C VAL A 197 2.84 -16.67 8.45
N HIS A 198 4.02 -16.44 9.05
CA HIS A 198 4.99 -15.41 8.64
C HIS A 198 5.19 -15.36 7.12
N ASN A 199 5.57 -16.48 6.51
CA ASN A 199 5.84 -16.56 5.06
C ASN A 199 4.58 -16.47 4.18
N LEU A 200 3.39 -16.52 4.76
CA LEU A 200 2.13 -16.33 4.03
C LEU A 200 1.64 -14.88 4.07
N TYR A 201 2.13 -14.05 5.00
CA TYR A 201 1.67 -12.67 5.14
C TYR A 201 1.84 -11.88 3.84
N GLY A 202 3.06 -11.87 3.28
CA GLY A 202 3.34 -11.16 2.02
C GLY A 202 2.55 -11.70 0.82
N PHE A 203 2.31 -13.02 0.77
CA PHE A 203 1.44 -13.62 -0.23
C PHE A 203 0.00 -13.09 -0.11
N TYR A 204 -0.54 -12.99 1.10
CA TYR A 204 -1.88 -12.50 1.33
C TYR A 204 -2.04 -10.99 1.08
N VAL A 205 -0.99 -10.19 1.30
CA VAL A 205 -0.95 -8.79 0.85
C VAL A 205 -1.10 -8.71 -0.67
N HIS A 206 -0.29 -9.49 -1.40
CA HIS A 206 -0.33 -9.55 -2.86
C HIS A 206 -1.70 -10.04 -3.35
N GLU A 207 -2.24 -11.12 -2.77
CA GLU A 207 -3.58 -11.64 -3.10
C GLU A 207 -4.65 -10.55 -2.94
N ALA A 208 -4.65 -9.83 -1.80
CA ALA A 208 -5.63 -8.79 -1.53
C ALA A 208 -5.57 -7.60 -2.50
N SER A 209 -4.38 -7.25 -3.00
CA SER A 209 -4.18 -6.18 -3.98
C SER A 209 -4.48 -6.57 -5.44
N THR A 210 -4.87 -7.83 -5.69
CA THR A 210 -5.18 -8.34 -7.04
C THR A 210 -6.64 -8.78 -7.23
N GLN A 211 -7.47 -8.65 -6.19
CA GLN A 211 -8.87 -9.05 -6.16
C GLN A 211 -9.82 -8.06 -6.85
#